data_AF-X0Z7F6-F1
#
_entry.id   AF-X0Z7F6-F1
#
_cell.length_a   1.000
_cell.length_b   1.000
_cell.length_c   1.000
_cell.angle_alpha   90.00
_cell.angle_beta   90.00
_cell.angle_gamma   90.00
#
_symmetry.space_group_name_H-M   'P 1'
#
loop_
_entity.id
_entity.type
_entity.pdbx_description
1 polymer ?
#
loop_
_entity_poly.entity_id
_entity_poly.type
_entity_poly.pdbx_seq_one_letter_code
_entity_poly.pdbx_strand_id
1 'polypeptide(L)'
;TEDAELPLDEQHRIRALFGEVEEELDRWLKLAAALVARLVKNAALVTFPRPSRCRFRHLELVAVHEFLALLVLVLSETILRRQLLSFNEPVTQDQLTGLANKLNAAHSGLTSSEISAKKLEACPEEERVKEAVVEMMSAEDEMEYDQPYLEGLRLMLGQPEFTERDRML
;
A
#
# COMPACT_ATOMS: atom_id res chain seq x y z
N THR A 1 -28.68 -7.16 -13.47
CA THR A 1 -28.26 -5.82 -13.02
C THR A 1 -27.01 -5.50 -13.80
N GLU A 2 -27.15 -4.70 -14.85
CA GLU A 2 -26.03 -4.28 -15.69
C GLU A 2 -25.06 -3.45 -14.86
N ASP A 3 -23.82 -3.92 -14.72
CA ASP A 3 -22.71 -3.15 -14.17
C ASP A 3 -22.42 -2.00 -15.14
N ALA A 4 -22.85 -0.79 -14.76
CA ALA A 4 -22.55 0.42 -15.51
C ALA A 4 -21.08 0.80 -15.25
N GLU A 5 -20.18 0.44 -16.17
CA GLU A 5 -18.82 0.95 -16.17
C GLU A 5 -18.85 2.47 -16.30
N LEU A 6 -18.32 3.16 -15.29
CA LEU A 6 -18.21 4.62 -15.28
C LEU A 6 -17.33 5.09 -16.44
N PRO A 7 -17.72 6.15 -17.18
CA PRO A 7 -16.90 6.76 -18.22
C PRO A 7 -15.48 7.11 -17.72
N LEU A 8 -14.46 6.91 -18.56
CA LEU A 8 -13.05 7.08 -18.19
C LEU A 8 -12.73 8.48 -17.66
N ASP A 9 -13.43 9.50 -18.14
CA ASP A 9 -13.32 10.89 -17.67
C ASP A 9 -13.88 11.08 -16.26
N GLU A 10 -14.97 10.40 -15.91
CA GLU A 10 -15.48 10.37 -14.53
C GLU A 10 -14.53 9.60 -13.61
N GLN A 11 -13.97 8.47 -14.05
CA GLN A 11 -12.96 7.74 -13.28
C GLN A 11 -11.70 8.58 -13.01
N HIS A 12 -11.23 9.34 -14.01
CA HIS A 12 -10.10 10.24 -13.86
C HIS A 12 -10.40 11.41 -12.91
N ARG A 13 -11.59 12.02 -13.00
CA ARG A 13 -12.01 13.09 -12.09
C ARG A 13 -12.16 12.61 -10.65
N ILE A 14 -12.76 11.44 -10.46
CA ILE A 14 -12.87 10.80 -9.14
C ILE A 14 -11.46 10.56 -8.59
N ARG A 15 -10.55 9.96 -9.37
CA ARG A 15 -9.18 9.71 -8.92
C ARG A 15 -8.40 10.98 -8.57
N ALA A 16 -8.59 12.07 -9.32
CA ALA A 16 -7.97 13.36 -9.03
C ALA A 16 -8.51 13.98 -7.72
N LEU A 17 -9.84 13.96 -7.53
CA LEU A 17 -10.48 14.46 -6.32
C LEU A 17 -10.05 13.66 -5.08
N PHE A 18 -9.93 12.34 -5.18
CA PHE A 18 -9.46 11.52 -4.05
C PHE A 18 -7.98 11.78 -3.71
N GLY A 19 -7.13 12.05 -4.71
CA GLY A 19 -5.74 12.47 -4.48
C GLY A 19 -5.65 13.84 -3.77
N GLU A 20 -6.48 14.80 -4.18
CA GLU A 20 -6.57 16.12 -3.53
C GLU A 20 -7.08 16.01 -2.08
N VAL A 21 -8.05 15.12 -1.82
CA VAL A 21 -8.62 14.88 -0.49
C VAL A 21 -7.59 14.25 0.45
N GLU A 22 -6.73 13.34 -0.02
CA GLU A 22 -5.69 12.73 0.82
C GLU A 22 -4.62 13.76 1.22
N GLU A 23 -4.18 14.60 0.28
CA GLU A 23 -3.29 15.75 0.58
C GLU A 23 -3.96 16.78 1.49
N GLU A 24 -5.27 16.99 1.35
CA GLU A 24 -6.03 17.88 2.20
C GLU A 24 -6.14 17.32 3.63
N LEU A 25 -6.43 16.02 3.80
CA LEU A 25 -6.56 15.35 5.09
C LEU A 25 -5.23 15.33 5.86
N ASP A 26 -4.11 15.14 5.17
CA ASP A 26 -2.76 15.30 5.74
C ASP A 26 -2.49 16.74 6.21
N ARG A 27 -2.86 17.74 5.40
CA ARG A 27 -2.76 19.16 5.81
C ARG A 27 -3.61 19.47 7.03
N TRP A 28 -4.85 18.96 7.10
CA TRP A 28 -5.74 19.14 8.26
C TRP A 28 -5.19 18.48 9.53
N LEU A 29 -4.62 17.29 9.41
CA LEU A 29 -3.99 16.57 10.52
C LEU A 29 -2.75 17.30 11.06
N LYS A 30 -1.88 17.81 10.17
CA LYS A 30 -0.72 18.64 10.54
C LYS A 30 -1.15 19.92 11.26
N LEU A 31 -2.21 20.59 10.79
CA LEU A 31 -2.79 21.76 11.46
C LEU A 31 -3.37 21.42 12.84
N ALA A 32 -4.07 20.30 12.97
CA ALA A 32 -4.58 19.84 14.25
C ALA A 32 -3.44 19.56 15.24
N ALA A 33 -2.37 18.91 14.79
CA ALA A 33 -1.16 18.68 15.59
C ALA A 33 -0.57 20.00 16.11
N ALA A 34 -0.39 20.98 15.22
CA ALA A 34 0.15 22.29 15.56
C ALA A 34 -0.73 23.04 16.58
N LEU A 35 -2.05 22.99 16.42
CA LEU A 35 -2.99 23.61 17.35
C LEU A 35 -2.95 22.93 18.73
N VAL A 36 -2.96 21.60 18.76
CA VAL A 36 -2.85 20.84 20.02
C VAL A 36 -1.54 21.15 20.71
N ALA A 37 -0.40 21.07 20.01
CA ALA A 37 0.92 21.38 20.56
C ALA A 37 0.97 22.78 21.19
N ARG A 38 0.35 23.77 20.53
CA ARG A 38 0.28 25.14 21.03
C ARG A 38 -0.62 25.27 22.26
N LEU A 39 -1.76 24.57 22.29
CA LEU A 39 -2.69 24.56 23.42
C LEU A 39 -2.07 23.91 24.66
N VAL A 40 -1.38 22.77 24.48
CA VAL A 40 -0.75 22.04 25.59
C VAL A 40 0.65 22.55 25.94
N LYS A 41 1.19 23.53 25.18
CA LYS A 41 2.58 24.01 25.28
C LYS A 41 3.61 22.88 25.28
N ASN A 42 3.34 21.82 24.54
CA ASN A 42 4.08 20.57 24.55
C ASN A 42 4.09 19.98 23.12
N ALA A 43 4.85 18.93 22.85
CA ALA A 43 4.84 18.33 21.52
C ALA A 43 3.53 17.59 21.27
N ALA A 44 3.08 17.62 20.02
CA ALA A 44 2.00 16.77 19.52
C ALA A 44 2.55 15.89 18.39
N LEU A 45 2.23 14.60 18.48
CA LEU A 45 2.58 13.60 17.49
C LEU A 45 1.31 13.20 16.76
N VAL A 46 1.32 13.25 15.43
CA VAL A 46 0.26 12.68 14.61
C VAL A 46 0.82 11.50 13.82
N THR A 47 0.15 10.37 13.95
CA THR A 47 0.41 9.15 13.20
C THR A 47 -0.84 8.78 12.42
N PHE A 48 -0.66 8.34 11.18
CA PHE A 48 -1.74 7.71 10.43
C PHE A 48 -1.89 6.27 10.89
N PRO A 49 -3.11 5.81 11.26
CA PRO A 49 -3.34 4.40 11.53
C PRO A 49 -3.22 3.63 10.21
N ARG A 50 -2.11 2.90 10.03
CA ARG A 50 -1.90 2.04 8.87
C ARG A 50 -1.66 0.59 9.32
N PRO A 51 -2.27 -0.39 8.63
CA PRO A 51 -1.97 -1.79 8.91
C PRO A 51 -0.50 -2.06 8.59
N SER A 52 0.18 -2.78 9.48
CA SER A 52 1.62 -2.97 9.44
C SER A 52 2.10 -3.83 8.25
N ARG A 53 1.18 -4.53 7.58
CA ARG A 53 1.42 -5.40 6.42
C ARG A 53 0.18 -5.46 5.56
N CYS A 54 0.36 -5.28 4.26
CA CYS A 54 -0.71 -5.46 3.29
C CYS A 54 -1.11 -6.94 3.20
N ARG A 55 -2.36 -7.17 2.79
CA ARG A 55 -2.90 -8.53 2.61
C ARG A 55 -3.41 -8.73 1.21
N PHE A 56 -3.00 -9.85 0.59
CA PHE A 56 -3.46 -10.26 -0.72
C PHE A 56 -4.99 -10.36 -0.73
N ARG A 57 -5.64 -9.64 -1.64
CA ARG A 57 -7.10 -9.68 -1.78
C ARG A 57 -7.53 -10.35 -3.08
N HIS A 58 -6.94 -9.93 -4.20
CA HIS A 58 -7.30 -10.46 -5.51
C HIS A 58 -6.18 -10.26 -6.53
N LEU A 59 -6.06 -11.20 -7.46
CA LEU A 59 -5.13 -11.19 -8.58
C LEU A 59 -5.90 -11.42 -9.88
N GLU A 60 -5.64 -10.58 -10.86
CA GLU A 60 -6.00 -10.82 -12.25
C GLU A 60 -4.75 -10.85 -13.13
N LEU A 61 -4.81 -11.68 -14.17
CA LEU A 61 -3.77 -11.80 -15.19
C LEU A 61 -4.43 -11.63 -16.56
N VAL A 62 -3.97 -10.66 -17.33
CA VAL A 62 -4.50 -10.34 -18.65
C VAL A 62 -3.41 -10.51 -19.70
N ALA A 63 -3.61 -11.40 -20.66
CA ALA A 63 -2.70 -11.58 -21.78
C ALA A 63 -2.61 -10.28 -22.60
N VAL A 64 -1.38 -9.79 -22.80
CA VAL A 64 -1.07 -8.63 -23.65
C VAL A 64 -0.48 -9.11 -24.97
N HIS A 65 0.39 -10.12 -24.91
CA HIS A 65 0.98 -10.80 -26.05
C HIS A 65 1.29 -12.26 -25.67
N GLU A 66 1.73 -13.07 -26.62
CA GLU A 66 2.04 -14.49 -26.42
C GLU A 66 3.02 -14.76 -25.26
N PHE A 67 3.95 -13.86 -24.92
CA PHE A 67 4.90 -14.01 -23.81
C PHE A 67 4.76 -12.94 -22.71
N LEU A 68 3.67 -12.15 -22.74
CA LEU A 68 3.53 -10.97 -21.91
C LEU A 68 2.12 -10.89 -21.33
N ALA A 69 2.01 -10.77 -20.01
CA ALA A 69 0.75 -10.50 -19.34
C ALA A 69 0.82 -9.26 -18.46
N LEU A 70 -0.31 -8.60 -18.29
CA LEU A 70 -0.51 -7.59 -17.26
C LEU A 70 -0.98 -8.30 -16.00
N LEU A 71 -0.20 -8.14 -14.92
CA LEU A 71 -0.56 -8.56 -13.58
C LEU A 71 -1.24 -7.39 -12.87
N VAL A 72 -2.45 -7.63 -12.37
CA VAL A 72 -3.21 -6.67 -11.56
C VAL A 72 -3.44 -7.28 -10.19
N LEU A 73 -2.82 -6.69 -9.17
CA LEU A 73 -2.88 -7.13 -7.78
C LEU A 73 -3.67 -6.14 -6.95
N VAL A 74 -4.70 -6.63 -6.29
CA VAL A 74 -5.52 -5.89 -5.32
C VAL A 74 -5.14 -6.36 -3.91
N LEU A 75 -4.91 -5.41 -3.02
CA LEU A 75 -4.64 -5.64 -1.61
C LEU A 75 -5.83 -5.17 -0.76
N SER A 76 -5.91 -5.62 0.48
CA SER A 76 -7.07 -5.43 1.36
C SER A 76 -7.31 -3.95 1.73
N GLU A 77 -6.26 -3.13 1.63
CA GLU A 77 -6.23 -1.71 1.97
C GLU A 77 -6.64 -0.79 0.80
N THR A 78 -7.38 -1.30 -0.18
CA THR A 78 -7.73 -0.60 -1.46
C THR A 78 -6.53 -0.27 -2.36
N ILE A 79 -5.37 -0.82 -2.04
CA ILE A 79 -4.15 -0.66 -2.83
C ILE A 79 -4.24 -1.54 -4.08
N LEU A 80 -3.97 -0.93 -5.23
CA LEU A 80 -3.96 -1.57 -6.54
C LEU A 80 -2.58 -1.44 -7.16
N ARG A 81 -1.91 -2.58 -7.40
CA ARG A 81 -0.62 -2.64 -8.08
C ARG A 81 -0.75 -3.31 -9.44
N ARG A 82 0.03 -2.83 -10.40
CA ARG A 82 0.02 -3.31 -11.79
C ARG A 82 1.44 -3.43 -12.29
N GLN A 83 1.74 -4.54 -12.96
CA GLN A 83 3.06 -4.80 -13.53
C GLN A 83 2.94 -5.65 -14.78
N LEU A 84 3.78 -5.36 -15.78
CA LEU A 84 3.95 -6.27 -16.91
C LEU A 84 4.86 -7.44 -16.50
N LEU A 85 4.38 -8.65 -16.76
CA LEU A 85 5.07 -9.89 -16.43
C LEU A 85 5.39 -10.65 -17.72
N SER A 86 6.68 -10.87 -17.95
CA SER A 86 7.18 -11.68 -19.07
C SER A 86 7.30 -13.15 -18.69
N PHE A 87 6.91 -14.02 -19.62
CA PHE A 87 6.99 -15.48 -19.51
C PHE A 87 8.00 -16.06 -20.50
N ASN A 88 8.57 -17.22 -20.17
CA ASN A 88 9.52 -17.91 -21.03
C ASN A 88 8.85 -18.78 -22.10
N GLU A 89 7.58 -19.16 -21.85
CA GLU A 89 6.77 -19.96 -22.76
C GLU A 89 5.51 -19.18 -23.15
N PRO A 90 4.89 -19.48 -24.31
CA PRO A 90 3.68 -18.81 -24.73
C PRO A 90 2.53 -19.06 -23.74
N VAL A 91 1.88 -18.00 -23.29
CA VAL A 91 0.74 -18.07 -22.36
C VAL A 91 -0.55 -17.64 -23.06
N THR A 92 -1.62 -18.38 -22.78
CA THR A 92 -2.98 -18.06 -23.24
C THR A 92 -3.78 -17.40 -22.11
N GLN A 93 -4.82 -16.63 -22.48
CA GLN A 93 -5.71 -16.02 -21.49
C GLN A 93 -6.38 -17.06 -20.57
N ASP A 94 -6.73 -18.24 -21.10
CA ASP A 94 -7.36 -19.30 -20.31
C ASP A 94 -6.40 -19.87 -19.25
N GLN A 95 -5.12 -20.08 -19.61
CA GLN A 95 -4.09 -20.50 -18.66
C GLN A 95 -3.87 -19.46 -17.57
N LEU A 96 -3.77 -18.18 -17.95
CA LEU A 96 -3.60 -17.07 -17.01
C LEU A 96 -4.80 -16.94 -16.07
N THR A 97 -6.02 -17.11 -16.59
CA THR A 97 -7.26 -17.08 -15.79
C THR A 97 -7.29 -18.24 -14.80
N GLY A 98 -6.93 -19.46 -15.23
CA GLY A 98 -6.81 -20.62 -14.35
C GLY A 98 -5.77 -20.43 -13.26
N LEU A 99 -4.62 -19.86 -13.61
CA LEU A 99 -3.54 -19.56 -12.68
C LEU A 99 -3.95 -18.50 -11.63
N ALA A 100 -4.56 -17.40 -12.09
CA ALA A 100 -5.08 -16.36 -11.21
C ALA A 100 -6.10 -16.92 -10.22
N ASN A 101 -7.05 -17.74 -10.69
CA ASN A 101 -8.06 -18.38 -9.84
C ASN A 101 -7.43 -19.30 -8.79
N LYS A 102 -6.43 -20.11 -9.17
CA LYS A 102 -5.71 -20.99 -8.25
C LYS A 102 -5.01 -20.19 -7.15
N LEU A 103 -4.28 -19.14 -7.54
CA LEU A 103 -3.55 -18.28 -6.59
C LEU A 103 -4.51 -17.49 -5.69
N ASN A 104 -5.62 -16.98 -6.23
CA ASN A 104 -6.66 -16.32 -5.47
C ASN A 104 -7.23 -17.22 -4.37
N ALA A 105 -7.56 -18.47 -4.70
CA ALA A 105 -8.05 -19.44 -3.73
C ALA A 105 -6.98 -19.82 -2.69
N ALA A 106 -5.72 -19.89 -3.08
CA ALA A 106 -4.63 -20.31 -2.20
C ALA A 106 -4.11 -19.21 -1.27
N HIS A 107 -4.21 -17.93 -1.67
CA HIS A 107 -3.49 -16.83 -1.03
C HIS A 107 -4.37 -15.68 -0.52
N SER A 108 -5.70 -15.74 -0.68
CA SER A 108 -6.60 -14.73 -0.12
C SER A 108 -6.38 -14.49 1.38
N GLY A 109 -6.21 -13.23 1.77
CA GLY A 109 -5.99 -12.77 3.13
C GLY A 109 -4.57 -12.92 3.68
N LEU A 110 -3.66 -13.56 2.93
CA LEU A 110 -2.29 -13.80 3.35
C LEU A 110 -1.39 -12.58 3.13
N THR A 111 -0.35 -12.47 3.96
CA THR A 111 0.76 -11.52 3.82
C THR A 111 1.84 -12.06 2.88
N SER A 112 2.73 -11.18 2.41
CA SER A 112 3.90 -11.53 1.58
C SER A 112 4.73 -12.67 2.18
N SER A 113 5.01 -12.62 3.48
CA SER A 113 5.76 -13.64 4.20
C SER A 113 5.04 -15.00 4.25
N GLU A 114 3.72 -15.00 4.45
CA GLU A 114 2.91 -16.23 4.49
C GLU A 114 2.82 -16.89 3.10
N ILE A 115 2.70 -16.07 2.04
CA ILE A 115 2.69 -16.55 0.65
C ILE A 115 4.04 -17.16 0.29
N SER A 116 5.15 -16.49 0.63
CA SER A 116 6.51 -16.98 0.37
C SER A 116 6.78 -18.32 1.06
N ALA A 117 6.36 -18.46 2.33
CA ALA A 117 6.55 -19.68 3.11
C ALA A 117 5.72 -20.88 2.60
N LYS A 118 4.64 -20.63 1.86
CA LYS A 118 3.75 -21.68 1.36
C LYS A 118 4.37 -22.33 0.13
N LYS A 119 4.82 -23.58 0.30
CA LYS A 119 5.23 -24.44 -0.80
C LYS A 119 4.00 -24.97 -1.53
N LEU A 120 3.90 -24.67 -2.81
CA LEU A 120 2.95 -25.27 -3.72
C LEU A 120 3.74 -26.12 -4.71
N GLU A 121 3.18 -27.26 -5.12
CA GLU A 121 3.63 -27.91 -6.36
C GLU A 121 3.15 -27.02 -7.49
N ALA A 122 4.06 -26.13 -7.92
CA ALA A 122 3.77 -25.06 -8.84
C ALA A 122 4.52 -25.26 -10.16
N CYS A 123 3.83 -24.97 -11.25
CA CYS A 123 4.44 -24.87 -12.57
C CYS A 123 5.40 -23.64 -12.62
N PRO A 124 6.35 -23.59 -13.56
CA PRO A 124 7.27 -22.45 -13.69
C PRO A 124 6.56 -21.09 -13.79
N GLU A 125 5.42 -21.03 -14.49
CA GLU A 125 4.60 -19.83 -14.65
C GLU A 125 3.95 -19.41 -13.32
N GLU A 126 3.55 -20.39 -12.51
CA GLU A 126 2.94 -20.15 -11.21
C GLU A 126 3.94 -19.60 -10.20
N GLU A 127 5.14 -20.19 -10.13
CA GLU A 127 6.22 -19.62 -9.31
C GLU A 127 6.59 -18.22 -9.80
N ARG A 128 6.66 -17.99 -11.12
CA ARG A 128 6.96 -16.65 -11.67
C ARG A 128 5.93 -15.60 -11.24
N VAL A 129 4.64 -15.93 -11.27
CA VAL A 129 3.58 -15.03 -10.81
C VAL A 129 3.63 -14.84 -9.30
N LYS A 130 3.85 -15.92 -8.55
CA LYS A 130 3.96 -15.87 -7.08
C LYS A 130 5.12 -15.00 -6.63
N GLU A 131 6.29 -15.12 -7.26
CA GLU A 131 7.46 -14.27 -7.00
C GLU A 131 7.13 -12.80 -7.24
N ALA A 132 6.51 -12.48 -8.37
CA ALA A 132 6.10 -11.11 -8.69
C ALA A 132 5.09 -10.56 -7.67
N VAL A 133 4.12 -11.36 -7.22
CA VAL A 133 3.16 -10.98 -6.17
C VAL A 133 3.88 -10.68 -4.86
N VAL A 134 4.79 -11.56 -4.43
CA VAL A 134 5.56 -11.38 -3.19
C VAL A 134 6.43 -10.13 -3.26
N GLU A 135 7.11 -9.89 -4.38
CA GLU A 135 7.91 -8.69 -4.62
C GLU A 135 7.06 -7.42 -4.52
N MET A 136 5.92 -7.37 -5.22
CA MET A 136 5.00 -6.22 -5.18
C MET A 136 4.45 -5.95 -3.78
N MET A 137 4.07 -7.00 -3.05
CA MET A 137 3.57 -6.85 -1.67
C MET A 137 4.67 -6.40 -0.71
N SER A 138 5.88 -6.93 -0.86
CA SER A 138 7.00 -6.54 0.00
C SER A 138 7.42 -5.10 -0.26
N ALA A 139 7.43 -4.68 -1.53
CA ALA A 139 7.64 -3.28 -1.88
C ALA A 139 6.58 -2.38 -1.26
N GLU A 140 5.30 -2.77 -1.24
CA GLU A 140 4.25 -2.00 -0.55
C GLU A 140 4.48 -1.91 0.96
N ASP A 141 4.87 -3.01 1.59
CA ASP A 141 5.14 -3.06 3.03
C ASP A 141 6.36 -2.19 3.41
N GLU A 142 7.34 -2.08 2.51
CA GLU A 142 8.56 -1.27 2.67
C GLU A 142 8.37 0.19 2.27
N MET A 143 7.29 0.54 1.56
CA MET A 143 6.98 1.93 1.25
C MET A 143 6.74 2.69 2.55
N GLU A 144 7.75 3.43 2.97
CA GLU A 144 7.73 4.33 4.11
C GLU A 144 6.79 5.50 3.77
N TYR A 145 5.48 5.32 3.99
CA TYR A 145 4.53 6.41 3.83
C TYR A 145 4.71 7.39 4.99
N ASP A 146 5.33 8.54 4.68
CA ASP A 146 5.53 9.75 5.48
C ASP A 146 5.80 9.50 6.98
N GLN A 147 7.05 9.73 7.39
CA GLN A 147 7.46 9.65 8.79
C GLN A 147 6.48 10.39 9.72
N PRO A 148 6.27 9.91 10.95
CA PRO A 148 5.40 10.56 11.93
C PRO A 148 5.65 12.07 12.00
N TYR A 149 4.59 12.86 11.76
CA TYR A 149 4.71 14.32 11.83
C TYR A 149 4.71 14.75 13.30
N LEU A 150 5.82 15.33 13.73
CA LEU A 150 6.04 15.77 15.11
C LEU A 150 6.11 17.30 15.13
N GLU A 151 5.21 17.93 15.89
CA GLU A 151 5.10 19.39 15.99
C GLU A 151 5.29 19.84 17.44
N GLY A 152 5.82 21.04 17.66
CA GLY A 152 5.95 21.60 19.01
C GLY A 152 7.16 21.13 19.84
N LEU A 153 8.14 20.44 19.23
CA LEU A 153 9.42 20.09 19.88
C LEU A 153 10.10 21.32 20.52
N ARG A 154 10.07 22.47 19.86
CA ARG A 154 10.65 23.72 20.37
C ARG A 154 9.91 24.25 21.61
N LEU A 155 8.62 23.94 21.75
CA LEU A 155 7.81 24.33 22.91
C LEU A 155 8.16 23.46 24.13
N MET A 156 8.38 22.16 23.93
CA MET A 156 8.88 21.25 24.98
C MET A 156 10.22 21.71 25.56
N LEU A 157 11.17 22.05 24.69
CA LEU A 157 12.51 22.46 25.10
C LEU A 157 12.52 23.79 25.87
N GLY A 158 11.46 24.60 25.76
CA GLY A 158 11.28 25.84 26.51
C GLY A 158 10.58 25.67 27.86
N GLN A 159 10.22 24.44 28.27
CA GLN A 159 9.65 24.20 29.58
C GLN A 159 10.73 24.25 30.67
N PRO A 160 10.42 24.73 31.90
CA PRO A 160 11.40 24.94 32.96
C PRO A 160 12.18 23.66 33.32
N GLU A 161 11.53 22.50 33.25
CA GLU A 161 12.10 21.18 33.52
C GLU A 161 13.25 20.79 32.58
N PHE A 162 13.29 21.37 31.38
CA PHE A 162 14.34 21.15 30.37
C PHE A 162 15.34 22.30 30.25
N THR A 163 14.99 23.49 30.75
CA THR A 163 15.85 24.68 30.72
C THR A 163 16.80 24.73 31.93
N GLU A 164 16.47 24.03 33.03
CA GLU A 164 17.25 24.05 34.28
C GLU A 164 18.47 23.10 34.32
N ARG A 165 18.82 22.42 33.22
CA ARG A 165 19.98 21.51 33.16
C ARG A 165 21.35 22.18 33.02
N ASP A 166 21.44 23.49 33.17
CA ASP A 166 22.70 24.25 33.22
C ASP A 166 23.06 24.74 34.65
N ARG A 167 22.37 24.21 35.68
CA ARG A 167 22.69 24.46 37.11
C ARG A 167 22.94 23.16 37.88
N MET A 168 23.83 22.32 37.39
CA MET A 168 24.50 21.29 38.21
C MET A 168 25.88 20.97 37.60
N LEU A 169 26.80 21.93 37.69
CA LEU A 169 28.26 21.72 37.68
C LEU A 169 28.88 22.56 38.79
#